data_AF-A0A7G3B3J0-F1
#
_entry.id   AF-A0A7G3B3J0-F1
#
_cell.length_a   1.000
_cell.length_b   1.000
_cell.length_c   1.000
_cell.angle_alpha   90.00
_cell.angle_beta   90.00
_cell.angle_gamma   90.00
#
_symmetry.space_group_name_H-M   'P 1'
#
loop_
_entity.id
_entity.type
_entity.pdbx_description
1 polymer ?
#
loop_
_entity_poly.entity_id
_entity_poly.type
_entity_poly.pdbx_seq_one_letter_code
_entity_poly.pdbx_strand_id
1 'polypeptide(L)'
;MEKQSTITNLLVCTGNPDAKRLYDDLLSNYNKLVRPVVNVTDALTVQIKLKLSQLIDVNLKNQIMTTNLWVEQTWYDYKLK
;
A
#
# COMPACT_ATOMS: atom_id res chain seq x y z
N MET A 1 48.13 9.67 26.05
CA MET A 1 48.29 8.47 25.22
C MET A 1 47.03 7.65 25.41
N GLU A 2 46.00 7.92 24.59
CA GLU A 2 45.62 7.08 23.43
C GLU A 2 44.92 5.79 23.90
N LYS A 3 43.67 5.47 23.55
CA LYS A 3 42.79 5.95 22.46
C LYS A 3 41.33 5.84 22.89
N GLN A 4 40.59 6.91 22.61
CA GLN A 4 39.37 6.91 21.80
C GLN A 4 38.75 5.52 21.55
N SER A 5 37.83 5.07 22.40
CA SER A 5 36.84 4.06 22.02
C SER A 5 35.48 4.74 21.87
N THR A 6 35.43 5.68 20.91
CA THR A 6 34.18 6.20 20.36
C THR A 6 33.73 5.20 19.31
N ILE A 7 33.15 4.07 19.72
CA ILE A 7 32.45 3.16 18.81
C ILE A 7 30.98 3.54 18.87
N THR A 8 30.62 4.49 18.00
CA THR A 8 29.30 4.71 17.40
C THR A 8 28.11 4.18 18.20
N ASN A 9 27.50 5.06 19.01
CA ASN A 9 26.07 4.99 19.25
C ASN A 9 25.39 5.27 17.90
N LEU A 10 25.25 4.25 17.05
CA LEU A 10 24.20 4.28 16.03
C LEU A 10 22.92 4.39 16.84
N LEU A 11 22.32 5.58 16.85
CA LEU A 11 20.97 5.78 17.32
C LEU A 11 20.08 5.00 16.36
N VAL A 12 19.93 3.70 16.60
CA VAL A 12 18.99 2.86 15.87
C VAL A 12 17.64 3.46 16.21
N CYS A 13 17.00 4.06 15.23
CA CYS A 13 15.61 4.47 15.33
C CYS A 13 14.80 3.20 15.57
N THR A 14 14.52 2.90 16.83
CA THR A 14 13.58 1.84 17.19
C THR A 14 12.21 2.34 16.78
N GLY A 15 11.73 1.85 15.64
CA GLY A 15 10.32 2.03 15.26
C GLY A 15 9.41 1.52 16.38
N ASN A 16 8.14 1.91 16.34
CA ASN A 16 7.17 1.48 17.34
C ASN A 16 7.10 -0.07 17.39
N PRO A 17 7.49 -0.71 18.51
CA PRO A 17 7.57 -2.18 18.58
C PRO A 17 6.19 -2.84 18.50
N ASP A 18 5.13 -2.16 18.95
CA ASP A 18 3.76 -2.63 18.84
C ASP A 18 3.27 -2.64 17.39
N ALA A 19 3.65 -1.62 16.60
CA ALA A 19 3.35 -1.59 15.17
C ALA A 19 4.07 -2.71 14.41
N LYS A 20 5.33 -3.01 14.77
CA LYS A 20 6.07 -4.15 14.21
C LYS A 20 5.37 -5.47 14.53
N ARG A 21 4.98 -5.66 15.79
CA ARG A 21 4.26 -6.86 16.23
C ARG A 21 2.93 -7.02 15.49
N LEU A 22 2.13 -5.95 15.39
CA LEU A 22 0.86 -5.99 14.65
C LEU A 22 1.07 -6.35 13.17
N TYR A 23 2.08 -5.77 12.53
CA TYR A 23 2.42 -6.10 11.14
C TYR A 23 2.80 -7.57 10.97
N ASP A 24 3.67 -8.09 11.85
CA ASP A 24 4.11 -9.49 11.81
C ASP A 24 2.94 -10.44 12.09
N ASP A 25 2.07 -10.12 13.05
CA ASP A 25 0.88 -10.89 13.40
C ASP A 25 -0.13 -10.95 12.24
N LEU A 26 -0.44 -9.80 11.61
CA LEU A 26 -1.40 -9.72 10.50
C LEU A 26 -0.90 -10.41 9.22
N LEU A 27 0.39 -10.27 8.90
CA LEU A 27 0.92 -10.69 7.60
C LEU A 27 1.58 -12.06 7.61
N SER A 28 1.89 -12.63 8.77
CA SER A 28 2.49 -13.97 8.89
C SER A 28 1.71 -15.06 8.15
N ASN A 29 0.37 -14.98 8.15
CA ASN A 29 -0.52 -15.98 7.55
C ASN A 29 -1.44 -15.38 6.45
N TYR A 30 -1.14 -14.18 5.97
CA TYR A 30 -1.96 -13.50 4.96
C TYR A 30 -1.50 -13.86 3.53
N ASN A 31 -2.35 -14.55 2.78
CA ASN A 31 -2.09 -14.88 1.37
C ASN A 31 -2.64 -13.80 0.44
N LYS A 32 -1.74 -13.00 -0.16
CA LYS A 32 -2.07 -11.88 -1.05
C LYS A 32 -2.73 -12.31 -2.38
N LEU A 33 -2.58 -13.58 -2.78
CA LEU A 33 -3.13 -14.09 -4.04
C LEU A 33 -4.58 -14.57 -3.91
N VAL A 34 -5.07 -14.73 -2.68
CA VAL A 34 -6.41 -15.23 -2.41
C VAL A 34 -7.38 -14.07 -2.32
N ARG A 35 -8.53 -14.20 -2.99
CA ARG A 35 -9.62 -13.23 -2.91
C ARG A 35 -10.11 -13.10 -1.45
N PRO A 36 -10.07 -11.91 -0.84
CA PRO A 36 -10.44 -11.73 0.56
C PRO A 36 -11.97 -11.68 0.74
N VAL A 37 -12.63 -12.82 0.58
CA VAL A 37 -14.06 -13.01 0.90
C VAL A 37 -14.23 -14.03 2.02
N VAL A 38 -15.25 -13.82 2.85
CA VAL A 38 -15.59 -14.74 3.96
C VAL A 38 -16.21 -16.01 3.39
N ASN A 39 -17.20 -15.87 2.50
CA ASN A 39 -17.79 -16.98 1.77
C ASN A 39 -17.36 -16.93 0.31
N VAL A 40 -17.15 -18.10 -0.30
CA VAL A 40 -16.78 -18.22 -1.73
C VAL A 40 -17.88 -17.73 -2.67
N THR A 41 -19.12 -17.69 -2.20
CA THR A 41 -20.31 -17.20 -2.92
C THR A 41 -20.38 -15.68 -3.00
N ASP A 42 -19.69 -14.97 -2.11
CA ASP A 42 -19.86 -13.54 -1.95
C ASP A 42 -18.94 -12.77 -2.92
N ALA A 43 -19.43 -11.65 -3.43
CA ALA A 43 -18.66 -10.76 -4.29
C ALA A 43 -17.81 -9.80 -3.45
N LEU A 44 -16.57 -9.56 -3.90
CA LEU A 44 -15.72 -8.50 -3.35
C LEU A 44 -16.09 -7.15 -3.98
N THR A 45 -16.63 -6.22 -3.19
CA THR A 45 -16.91 -4.87 -3.66
C THR A 45 -15.64 -4.01 -3.61
N VAL A 46 -15.13 -3.63 -4.79
CA VAL A 46 -14.03 -2.68 -4.94
C VAL A 46 -14.59 -1.32 -5.30
N GLN A 47 -14.36 -0.32 -4.46
CA GLN A 47 -14.70 1.06 -4.77
C GLN A 47 -13.52 1.69 -5.50
N ILE A 48 -13.78 2.25 -6.68
CA ILE A 48 -12.78 2.95 -7.48
C ILE A 48 -13.17 4.42 -7.52
N LYS A 49 -12.24 5.29 -7.11
CA LYS A 49 -12.34 6.73 -7.28
C LYS A 49 -11.27 7.18 -8.26
N LEU A 50 -11.66 8.06 -9.16
CA LEU A 50 -10.78 8.66 -10.15
C LEU A 50 -10.70 10.15 -9.89
N LYS A 51 -9.49 10.66 -9.77
CA LYS A 51 -9.22 12.09 -9.67
C LYS A 51 -8.35 12.50 -10.84
N LEU A 52 -8.91 13.29 -11.75
CA LEU A 52 -8.18 13.86 -12.86
C LEU A 52 -7.19 14.90 -12.34
N SER A 53 -5.91 14.68 -12.63
CA SER A 53 -4.87 15.67 -12.38
C SER A 53 -4.83 16.67 -13.52
N GLN A 54 -4.63 16.17 -14.75
CA GLN A 54 -4.37 17.00 -15.93
C GLN A 54 -4.80 16.28 -17.22
N LEU A 55 -5.29 17.05 -18.20
CA LEU A 55 -5.49 16.62 -19.58
C LEU A 55 -4.22 16.99 -20.37
N ILE A 56 -3.47 15.99 -20.86
CA ILE A 56 -2.17 16.20 -21.49
C ILE A 56 -2.35 16.51 -22.98
N ASP A 57 -3.12 15.69 -23.70
CA ASP A 57 -3.37 15.87 -25.13
C ASP A 57 -4.66 15.17 -25.58
N VAL A 58 -5.28 15.68 -26.63
CA VAL A 58 -6.48 15.11 -27.27
C VAL A 58 -6.26 15.06 -28.78
N ASN A 59 -6.08 13.85 -29.30
CA ASN A 59 -6.02 13.60 -30.73
C ASN A 59 -7.41 13.18 -31.23
N LEU A 60 -8.18 14.13 -31.76
CA LEU A 60 -9.52 13.90 -32.28
C LEU A 60 -9.54 13.01 -33.53
N LYS A 61 -8.51 13.12 -34.39
CA LYS A 61 -8.42 12.33 -35.64
C LYS A 61 -8.25 10.84 -35.35
N ASN A 62 -7.49 10.51 -34.31
CA ASN A 62 -7.22 9.13 -33.88
C ASN A 62 -8.08 8.70 -32.68
N GLN A 63 -8.92 9.58 -32.15
CA GLN A 63 -9.77 9.37 -30.96
C GLN A 63 -8.99 8.93 -29.71
N ILE A 64 -7.80 9.51 -29.51
CA ILE A 64 -6.95 9.21 -28.36
C ILE A 64 -6.92 10.42 -27.42
N MET A 65 -7.16 10.19 -26.14
CA MET A 65 -7.01 11.18 -25.09
C MET A 65 -5.94 10.71 -24.10
N THR A 66 -4.95 11.57 -23.84
CA THR A 66 -3.88 11.32 -22.88
C THR A 66 -4.14 12.17 -21.63
N THR A 67 -4.36 11.54 -20.47
CA THR A 67 -4.63 12.23 -19.21
C THR A 67 -3.81 11.65 -18.06
N ASN A 68 -3.42 12.50 -17.12
CA ASN A 68 -2.87 12.07 -15.84
C ASN A 68 -4.02 11.95 -14.82
N LEU A 69 -4.19 10.75 -14.26
CA LEU A 69 -5.24 10.40 -13.30
C LEU A 69 -4.62 9.79 -12.04
N TRP A 70 -5.12 10.18 -10.88
CA TRP A 70 -4.96 9.42 -9.66
C TRP A 70 -6.09 8.40 -9.56
N VAL A 71 -5.71 7.14 -9.37
CA VAL A 71 -6.64 6.03 -9.17
C VAL A 71 -6.56 5.64 -7.70
N GLU A 72 -7.66 5.83 -6.99
CA GLU A 72 -7.81 5.36 -5.62
C GLU A 72 -8.71 4.13 -5.62
N GLN A 73 -8.23 3.03 -5.05
CA GLN A 73 -8.98 1.79 -4.94
C GLN A 73 -9.10 1.44 -3.46
N THR A 74 -10.32 1.22 -3.01
CA THR A 74 -10.60 0.82 -1.62
C THR A 74 -11.52 -0.38 -1.61
N TRP A 75 -11.10 -1.42 -0.89
CA TRP A 75 -11.92 -2.58 -0.59
C TRP A 75 -11.73 -2.96 0.87
N TYR A 76 -12.68 -3.73 1.39
CA TYR A 76 -12.60 -4.25 2.74
C TYR A 76 -12.03 -5.68 2.71
N ASP A 77 -11.04 -5.92 3.57
CA ASP A 77 -10.45 -7.24 3.78
C ASP A 77 -10.74 -7.73 5.21
N TYR A 78 -11.37 -8.89 5.33
CA TYR A 78 -11.73 -9.46 6.62
C TYR A 78 -10.53 -10.07 7.37
N LYS A 79 -9.43 -10.39 6.67
CA LYS A 79 -8.23 -11.00 7.26
C LYS A 79 -7.28 -9.98 7.89
N LEU A 80 -7.45 -8.70 7.58
CA LEU A 80 -6.56 -7.61 8.03
C LEU A 80 -7.19 -6.78 9.16
N LYS A 81 -7.73 -7.46 10.19
CA LYS A 81 -8.34 -6.84 11.37
C LYS A 81 -7.42 -6.85 12.59
#